data_AF-A0A4Y2Q6H4-F1
#
_entry.id   AF-A0A4Y2Q6H4-F1
#
_cell.length_a   1.000
_cell.length_b   1.000
_cell.length_c   1.000
_cell.angle_alpha   90.00
_cell.angle_beta   90.00
_cell.angle_gamma   90.00
#
_symmetry.space_group_name_H-M   'P 1'
#
loop_
_entity.id
_entity.type
_entity.pdbx_description
1 polymer ?
#
loop_
_entity_poly.entity_id
_entity_poly.type
_entity_poly.pdbx_seq_one_letter_code
_entity_poly.pdbx_strand_id
1 'polypeptide(L)'
;MEVEGMKKIFRRSVAKRGVRYLSHIGDGDSFTFKDVCEDKPYGINTTIEKVKCVGHVQKRMGTRLRRLKKHMKRKKSADRKIIGGRGV
;
A
#
# COMPACT_ATOMS: atom_id res chain seq x y z
N MET A 1 -9.53 -9.64 14.17
CA MET A 1 -8.95 -10.96 13.78
C MET A 1 -7.65 -10.77 12.99
N GLU A 2 -7.63 -9.96 11.93
CA GLU A 2 -6.43 -9.74 11.10
C GLU A 2 -5.27 -9.04 11.82
N VAL A 3 -5.59 -8.01 12.62
CA VAL A 3 -4.61 -7.23 13.40
C VAL A 3 -3.85 -8.12 14.39
N GLU A 4 -4.57 -8.92 15.17
CA GLU A 4 -4.01 -9.88 16.13
C GLU A 4 -3.15 -10.95 15.44
N GLY A 5 -3.59 -11.41 14.27
CA GLY A 5 -2.80 -12.32 13.43
C GLY A 5 -1.46 -11.70 13.03
N MET A 6 -1.47 -10.43 12.62
CA MET A 6 -0.26 -9.71 12.22
C MET A 6 0.69 -9.49 13.41
N LYS A 7 0.19 -9.04 14.57
CA LYS A 7 0.99 -8.95 15.80
C LYS A 7 1.64 -10.29 16.15
N LYS A 8 0.88 -11.39 16.09
CA LYS A 8 1.41 -12.74 16.36
C LYS A 8 2.52 -13.14 15.37
N ILE A 9 2.41 -12.76 14.09
CA ILE A 9 3.46 -13.01 13.08
C ILE A 9 4.74 -12.24 13.41
N PHE A 10 4.62 -10.97 13.78
CA PHE A 10 5.77 -10.13 14.14
C PHE A 10 6.43 -10.59 15.45
N ARG A 11 5.66 -10.80 16.52
CA ARG A 11 6.19 -11.26 17.82
C ARG A 11 6.97 -12.57 17.73
N ARG A 12 6.50 -13.54 16.93
CA ARG A 12 7.15 -14.87 16.81
C ARG A 12 8.31 -14.90 15.80
N SER A 13 8.54 -13.84 15.05
CA SER A 13 9.48 -13.84 13.92
C SER A 13 10.92 -14.14 14.35
N VAL A 14 11.41 -13.49 15.41
CA VAL A 14 12.76 -13.72 15.94
C VAL A 14 12.88 -15.14 16.50
N ALA A 15 11.94 -15.56 17.35
CA ALA A 15 11.98 -16.88 17.98
C ALA A 15 11.87 -18.05 16.98
N LYS A 16 11.07 -17.91 15.91
CA LYS A 16 10.84 -19.00 14.93
C LYS A 16 11.74 -18.96 13.69
N ARG A 17 12.24 -17.78 13.32
CA ARG A 17 12.92 -17.56 12.04
C ARG A 17 14.23 -16.78 12.17
N GLY A 18 14.58 -16.27 13.36
CA GLY A 18 15.80 -15.51 13.58
C GLY A 18 15.84 -14.14 12.89
N VAL A 19 14.70 -13.63 12.40
CA VAL A 19 14.64 -12.40 11.61
C VAL A 19 13.69 -11.36 12.21
N ARG A 20 13.94 -10.08 11.91
CA ARG A 20 13.05 -8.97 12.20
C ARG A 20 12.42 -8.47 10.91
N TYR A 21 11.12 -8.22 10.92
CA TYR A 21 10.41 -7.63 9.80
C TYR A 21 10.40 -6.11 9.92
N LEU A 22 11.16 -5.43 9.07
CA LEU A 22 11.27 -3.97 9.10
C LEU A 22 10.29 -3.27 8.17
N SER A 23 9.62 -4.01 7.29
CA SER A 23 8.68 -3.46 6.31
C SER A 23 7.32 -4.14 6.43
N HIS A 24 6.27 -3.34 6.46
CA HIS A 24 4.88 -3.78 6.48
C HIS A 24 4.17 -3.42 5.17
N ILE A 25 3.77 -4.43 4.41
CA ILE A 25 3.02 -4.28 3.16
C ILE A 25 1.52 -4.47 3.44
N GLY A 26 0.68 -3.53 3.00
CA GLY A 26 -0.77 -3.64 3.08
C GLY A 26 -1.51 -2.96 1.92
N ASP A 27 -2.77 -3.33 1.68
CA ASP A 27 -3.63 -2.81 0.58
C ASP A 27 -4.27 -1.43 0.91
N GLY A 28 -3.73 -0.73 1.91
CA GLY A 28 -4.19 0.60 2.33
C GLY A 28 -4.91 0.65 3.67
N ASP A 29 -5.23 -0.49 4.27
CA ASP A 29 -5.71 -0.53 5.64
C ASP A 29 -4.66 0.05 6.60
N SER A 30 -5.11 1.01 7.39
CA SER A 30 -4.22 1.80 8.24
C SER A 30 -4.24 1.37 9.70
N PHE A 31 -5.25 0.60 10.09
CA PHE A 31 -5.44 0.09 11.45
C PHE A 31 -4.40 -0.98 11.81
N THR A 32 -4.13 -1.94 10.92
CA THR A 32 -3.16 -3.04 11.17
C THR A 32 -1.73 -2.53 11.37
N PHE A 33 -1.29 -1.57 10.56
CA PHE A 33 0.05 -0.99 10.69
C PHE A 33 0.23 -0.26 12.02
N LYS A 34 -0.76 0.56 12.40
CA LYS A 34 -0.71 1.36 13.63
C LYS A 34 -0.57 0.44 14.84
N ASP A 35 -1.43 -0.56 14.92
CA ASP A 35 -1.43 -1.57 15.98
C ASP A 35 -0.12 -2.37 16.07
N VAL A 36 0.49 -2.75 14.94
CA VAL A 36 1.79 -3.44 14.92
C VAL A 36 2.93 -2.51 15.37
N CYS A 37 2.84 -1.22 15.03
CA CYS A 37 3.82 -0.22 15.48
C CYS A 37 3.70 0.06 16.98
N GLU A 38 2.48 0.12 17.51
CA GLU A 38 2.20 0.25 18.95
C GLU A 38 2.65 -0.98 19.74
N ASP A 39 2.53 -2.18 19.13
CA ASP A 39 2.98 -3.43 19.74
C ASP A 39 4.50 -3.51 19.98
N LYS A 40 5.29 -2.69 19.28
CA LYS A 40 6.76 -2.62 19.38
C LYS A 40 7.42 -4.01 19.48
N PRO A 41 7.16 -4.94 18.53
CA PRO A 41 7.57 -6.35 18.63
C PRO A 41 9.08 -6.56 18.69
N TYR A 42 9.88 -5.54 18.36
CA TYR A 42 11.34 -5.56 18.35
C TYR A 42 11.97 -4.47 19.26
N GLY A 43 11.19 -3.92 20.19
CA GLY A 43 11.63 -2.85 21.08
C GLY A 43 11.54 -1.44 20.49
N ILE A 44 11.84 -0.44 21.33
CA ILE A 44 11.62 0.98 21.00
C ILE A 44 12.59 1.55 19.96
N ASN A 45 13.75 0.90 19.78
CA ASN A 45 14.78 1.32 18.83
C ASN A 45 14.56 0.77 17.41
N THR A 46 13.50 -0.01 17.18
CA THR A 46 13.22 -0.61 15.88
C THR A 46 11.94 -0.03 15.29
N THR A 47 12.06 0.69 14.18
CA THR A 47 10.92 1.24 13.45
C THR A 47 10.51 0.30 12.31
N ILE A 48 9.20 0.11 12.14
CA ILE A 48 8.62 -0.66 11.03
C ILE A 48 8.10 0.32 9.98
N GLU A 49 8.60 0.23 8.76
CA GLU A 49 8.20 1.09 7.65
C GLU A 49 6.92 0.57 6.98
N LYS A 50 5.96 1.48 6.72
CA LYS A 50 4.78 1.16 5.92
C LYS A 50 5.08 1.31 4.43
N VAL A 51 5.02 0.20 3.72
CA VAL A 51 5.17 0.16 2.26
C VAL A 51 3.83 -0.18 1.59
N LYS A 52 3.62 0.31 0.37
CA LYS A 52 2.39 0.05 -0.39
C LYS A 52 2.58 -1.10 -1.36
N CYS A 53 1.57 -1.96 -1.46
CA CYS A 53 1.53 -2.97 -2.50
C CYS A 53 1.51 -2.33 -3.90
N VAL A 54 2.27 -2.90 -4.84
CA VAL A 54 2.30 -2.46 -6.25
C VAL A 54 0.90 -2.51 -6.87
N GLY A 55 0.12 -3.55 -6.57
CA GLY A 55 -1.27 -3.66 -7.01
C GLY A 55 -2.14 -2.51 -6.51
N HIS A 56 -1.93 -2.05 -5.27
CA HIS A 56 -2.64 -0.87 -4.75
C HIS A 56 -2.25 0.41 -5.49
N VAL A 57 -0.95 0.57 -5.78
CA VAL A 57 -0.45 1.70 -6.56
C VAL A 57 -1.08 1.70 -7.96
N GLN A 58 -1.13 0.55 -8.62
CA GLN A 58 -1.76 0.39 -9.94
C GLN A 58 -3.27 0.70 -9.90
N LYS A 59 -4.02 0.15 -8.93
CA LYS A 59 -5.47 0.44 -8.75
C LYS A 59 -5.70 1.94 -8.55
N ARG A 60 -4.89 2.59 -7.73
CA ARG A 60 -4.95 4.03 -7.45
C ARG A 60 -4.66 4.86 -8.70
N MET A 61 -3.59 4.53 -9.42
CA MET A 61 -3.22 5.22 -10.67
C MET A 61 -4.31 5.04 -11.73
N GLY A 62 -4.79 3.82 -11.95
CA GLY A 62 -5.87 3.54 -12.91
C GLY A 62 -7.15 4.30 -12.58
N THR A 63 -7.51 4.42 -11.30
CA THR A 63 -8.67 5.19 -10.86
C THR A 63 -8.52 6.68 -11.14
N ARG A 64 -7.34 7.26 -10.85
CA ARG A 64 -7.03 8.66 -11.16
C ARG A 64 -7.08 8.93 -12.67
N LEU A 65 -6.52 8.04 -13.49
CA LEU A 65 -6.54 8.15 -14.94
C LEU A 65 -7.97 8.08 -15.50
N ARG A 66 -8.80 7.14 -15.01
CA ARG A 66 -10.22 7.05 -15.42
C ARG A 66 -11.02 8.30 -15.03
N ARG A 67 -10.79 8.86 -13.83
CA ARG A 67 -11.40 10.12 -13.40
C ARG A 67 -10.96 11.27 -14.31
N LEU A 68 -9.65 11.39 -14.58
CA LEU A 68 -9.12 12.42 -15.47
C LEU A 68 -9.74 12.32 -16.87
N LYS A 69 -9.81 11.11 -17.45
CA LYS A 69 -10.47 10.86 -18.73
C LYS A 69 -11.93 11.33 -18.72
N LYS A 70 -12.66 11.09 -17.63
CA LYS A 70 -14.06 11.54 -17.47
C LYS A 70 -14.16 13.07 -17.41
N HIS A 71 -13.26 13.75 -16.68
CA HIS A 71 -13.25 15.21 -16.56
C HIS A 71 -12.79 15.92 -17.84
N MET A 72 -11.83 15.34 -18.56
CA MET A 72 -11.26 15.90 -19.79
C MET A 72 -12.01 15.46 -21.05
N LYS A 73 -13.25 14.98 -20.91
CA LYS A 73 -14.04 14.47 -22.03
C LYS A 73 -14.12 15.53 -23.13
N ARG A 74 -13.54 15.24 -24.31
CA ARG A 74 -13.42 16.10 -25.50
C ARG A 74 -12.41 17.26 -25.43
N LYS A 75 -11.69 17.45 -24.32
CA LYS A 75 -10.57 18.41 -24.26
C LYS A 75 -9.34 17.79 -24.92
N LYS A 76 -8.78 18.49 -25.90
CA LYS A 76 -7.51 18.13 -26.52
C LYS A 76 -6.37 18.49 -25.56
N SER A 77 -5.43 17.57 -25.36
CA SER A 77 -4.16 17.85 -24.70
C SER A 77 -3.27 18.72 -25.60
N ALA A 78 -2.09 19.13 -25.11
CA ALA A 78 -1.13 19.92 -25.89
C ALA A 78 -0.79 19.27 -27.25
N ASP A 79 -0.74 17.94 -27.30
CA ASP A 79 -0.51 17.14 -28.51
C ASP A 79 -1.73 17.04 -29.45
N ARG A 80 -2.77 17.87 -29.24
CA ARG A 80 -4.06 17.88 -29.96
C ARG A 80 -4.87 16.57 -29.93
N LYS A 81 -4.40 15.55 -29.19
CA LYS A 81 -5.08 14.27 -28.96
C LYS A 81 -6.01 14.34 -27.74
N ILE A 82 -7.07 13.54 -27.76
CA ILE A 82 -7.95 13.34 -26.60
C ILE A 82 -7.36 12.29 -25.66
N ILE A 83 -7.60 12.43 -24.36
CA ILE A 83 -7.19 11.42 -23.38
C ILE A 83 -8.04 10.16 -23.60
N GLY A 84 -7.40 9.11 -24.10
CA GLY A 84 -8.00 7.82 -24.42
C GLY A 84 -7.08 6.67 -24.04
N GLY A 85 -7.65 5.48 -23.89
CA GLY A 85 -6.86 4.25 -23.86
C GLY A 85 -6.61 3.79 -25.29
N ARG A 86 -5.52 3.05 -25.52
CA ARG A 86 -5.45 2.16 -26.69
C ARG A 86 -6.52 1.09 -26.46
N GLY A 87 -7.60 1.14 -27.22
CA GLY A 87 -8.59 0.06 -27.19
C GLY A 87 -7.85 -1.25 -27.46
N VAL A 88 -8.13 -2.26 -26.64
CA VAL A 88 -7.86 -3.64 -26.98
C VAL A 88 -9.00 -4.14 -27.86
#